data_AF-D6AEF3-F1
#
_entry.id   AF-D6AEF3-F1
#
_cell.length_a   1.000
_cell.length_b   1.000
_cell.length_c   1.000
_cell.angle_alpha   90.00
_cell.angle_beta   90.00
_cell.angle_gamma   90.00
#
_symmetry.space_group_name_H-M   'P 1'
#
loop_
_entity.id
_entity.type
_entity.pdbx_description
1 polymer ?
#
loop_
_entity_poly.entity_id
_entity_poly.type
_entity_poly.pdbx_seq_one_letter_code
_entity_poly.pdbx_strand_id
1 'polypeptide(L)'
;MALTGGLFRMGEPLLAPLREELARLLPGARVTVASGDPLTGALRIARALAAGDLRLPRHPTMLFVPLEQETGQRADSVVRDEPRSG
;
A
#
# COMPACT_ATOMS: atom_id res chain seq x y z
N MET A 1 -8.58 -8.15 -14.40
CA MET A 1 -9.20 -7.80 -13.11
C MET A 1 -8.79 -8.84 -12.08
N ALA A 2 -8.54 -8.44 -10.84
CA ALA A 2 -8.24 -9.35 -9.74
C ALA A 2 -9.32 -9.18 -8.67
N LEU A 3 -9.94 -10.27 -8.24
CA LEU A 3 -10.92 -10.26 -7.17
C LEU A 3 -10.26 -10.90 -5.94
N THR A 4 -10.11 -10.11 -4.89
CA THR A 4 -9.38 -10.50 -3.68
C THR A 4 -10.22 -10.21 -2.44
N GLY A 5 -9.96 -10.92 -1.34
CA GLY A 5 -10.62 -10.67 -0.06
C GLY A 5 -11.24 -11.93 0.55
N GLY A 6 -11.80 -11.80 1.74
CA GLY A 6 -12.35 -12.91 2.51
C GLY A 6 -13.53 -13.63 1.84
N LEU A 7 -14.24 -12.96 0.93
CA LEU A 7 -15.37 -13.53 0.20
C LEU A 7 -15.01 -14.80 -0.57
N PHE A 8 -13.79 -14.85 -1.13
CA PHE A 8 -13.30 -16.03 -1.84
C PHE A 8 -12.95 -17.22 -0.95
N ARG A 9 -13.02 -17.05 0.38
CA ARG A 9 -12.82 -18.09 1.38
C ARG A 9 -14.14 -18.59 2.01
N MET A 10 -15.30 -18.04 1.61
CA MET A 10 -16.59 -18.36 2.23
C MET A 10 -17.32 -19.57 1.61
N GLY A 11 -16.72 -20.22 0.61
CA GLY A 11 -17.23 -21.46 0.02
C GLY A 11 -18.27 -21.27 -1.09
N GLU A 12 -18.77 -22.40 -1.59
CA GLU A 12 -19.59 -22.48 -2.80
C GLU A 12 -20.91 -21.68 -2.75
N PRO A 13 -21.64 -21.57 -1.62
CA PRO A 13 -22.89 -20.80 -1.58
C PRO A 13 -22.74 -19.32 -1.97
N LEU A 14 -21.57 -18.73 -1.75
CA LEU A 14 -21.27 -17.35 -2.12
C LEU A 14 -20.46 -17.25 -3.42
N LEU A 15 -19.67 -18.28 -3.73
CA LEU A 15 -18.82 -18.29 -4.92
C LEU A 15 -19.58 -18.67 -6.20
N ALA A 16 -20.56 -19.58 -6.14
CA ALA A 16 -21.36 -19.98 -7.29
C ALA A 16 -22.10 -18.78 -7.95
N PRO A 17 -22.94 -18.01 -7.23
CA PRO A 17 -23.66 -16.89 -7.84
C PRO A 17 -22.71 -15.80 -8.34
N LEU A 18 -21.57 -15.59 -7.67
CA LEU A 18 -20.55 -14.64 -8.10
C LEU A 18 -19.92 -15.06 -9.44
N ARG A 19 -19.62 -16.36 -9.63
CA ARG A 19 -19.06 -16.87 -10.89
C ARG A 19 -20.05 -16.75 -12.05
N GLU A 20 -21.32 -17.03 -11.81
CA GLU A 20 -22.38 -16.88 -12.82
C GLU A 20 -22.50 -15.43 -13.31
N GLU A 21 -22.55 -14.48 -12.37
CA GLU A 21 -22.67 -13.07 -12.72
C GLU A 21 -21.40 -12.54 -13.43
N LEU A 22 -20.22 -12.99 -13.02
CA LEU A 22 -18.97 -12.67 -13.72
C LEU A 22 -18.93 -13.24 -15.14
N ALA A 23 -19.43 -14.45 -15.37
CA ALA A 23 -19.51 -15.03 -16.71
C ALA A 23 -20.43 -14.23 -17.62
N ARG A 24 -21.54 -13.69 -17.07
CA ARG A 24 -22.47 -12.82 -17.80
C ARG A 24 -21.87 -11.46 -18.13
N LEU A 25 -21.17 -10.84 -17.18
CA LEU A 25 -20.57 -9.50 -17.34
C LEU A 25 -19.26 -9.52 -18.15
N LEU A 26 -18.51 -10.63 -18.11
CA LEU A 26 -17.18 -10.75 -18.70
C LEU A 26 -17.03 -12.04 -19.52
N PRO A 27 -17.83 -12.25 -20.58
CA PRO A 27 -17.89 -13.52 -21.32
C PRO A 27 -16.58 -13.90 -22.02
N GLY A 28 -15.71 -12.93 -22.31
CA GLY A 28 -14.38 -13.16 -22.91
C GLY A 28 -13.24 -13.33 -21.89
N ALA A 29 -13.51 -13.20 -20.59
CA ALA A 29 -12.48 -13.27 -19.57
C ALA A 29 -12.17 -14.71 -19.17
N ARG A 30 -10.88 -15.05 -19.09
CA ARG A 30 -10.42 -16.33 -18.55
C ARG A 30 -10.22 -16.22 -17.04
N VAL A 31 -10.87 -17.08 -16.27
CA VAL A 31 -10.63 -17.19 -14.83
C VAL A 31 -9.29 -17.89 -14.58
N THR A 32 -8.43 -17.28 -13.77
CA THR A 32 -7.12 -17.82 -13.39
C THR A 32 -6.99 -17.82 -11.88
N VAL A 33 -6.36 -18.84 -11.32
CA VAL A 33 -6.01 -18.87 -9.90
C VAL A 33 -4.97 -17.78 -9.62
N ALA A 34 -5.15 -17.06 -8.51
CA ALA A 34 -4.17 -16.06 -8.08
C ALA A 34 -2.83 -16.74 -7.78
N SER A 35 -1.74 -16.13 -8.25
CA SER A 35 -0.39 -16.57 -7.89
C SER A 35 0.01 -15.97 -6.54
N GLY A 36 0.13 -16.84 -5.53
CA GLY A 36 0.54 -16.47 -4.17
C GLY A 36 -0.62 -16.04 -3.26
N ASP A 37 -0.31 -15.90 -1.97
CA ASP A 37 -1.26 -15.54 -0.92
C ASP A 37 -1.05 -14.08 -0.45
N PRO A 38 -1.99 -13.51 0.35
CA PRO A 38 -1.87 -12.14 0.83
C PRO A 38 -0.58 -11.80 1.58
N LEU A 39 -0.02 -12.73 2.36
CA LEU A 39 1.24 -12.54 3.08
C LEU A 39 2.42 -12.45 2.11
N THR A 40 2.43 -13.26 1.05
CA THR A 40 3.43 -13.16 -0.02
C THR A 40 3.44 -11.75 -0.64
N GLY A 41 2.26 -11.16 -0.86
CA GLY A 41 2.13 -9.77 -1.32
C GLY A 41 2.68 -8.76 -0.32
N ALA A 42 2.31 -8.89 0.95
CA ALA A 42 2.76 -8.00 2.02
C ALA A 42 4.30 -8.01 2.18
N LEU A 43 4.93 -9.18 2.16
CA LEU A 43 6.39 -9.31 2.26
C LEU A 43 7.12 -8.68 1.07
N ARG A 44 6.58 -8.81 -0.15
CA ARG A 44 7.14 -8.14 -1.34
C ARG A 44 7.10 -6.62 -1.20
N ILE A 45 6.00 -6.07 -0.69
CA ILE A 45 5.86 -4.63 -0.44
C ILE A 45 6.83 -4.18 0.65
N ALA A 46 6.89 -4.89 1.78
CA ALA A 46 7.80 -4.57 2.88
C ALA A 46 9.27 -4.57 2.43
N ARG A 47 9.69 -5.54 1.62
CA ARG A 47 11.03 -5.59 1.05
C ARG A 47 11.31 -4.40 0.13
N ALA A 48 10.38 -4.06 -0.75
CA ALA A 48 10.53 -2.92 -1.65
C ALA A 48 10.59 -1.59 -0.89
N LEU A 49 9.80 -1.44 0.19
CA LEU A 49 9.88 -0.29 1.08
C LEU A 49 11.24 -0.20 1.78
N ALA A 50 11.74 -1.31 2.33
CA ALA A 50 13.03 -1.35 3.02
C ALA A 50 14.22 -1.04 2.10
N ALA A 51 14.11 -1.38 0.81
CA ALA A 51 15.13 -1.08 -0.19
C ALA A 51 14.98 0.31 -0.84
N GLY A 52 13.89 1.04 -0.57
CA GLY A 52 13.57 2.28 -1.28
C GLY A 52 13.11 2.08 -2.73
N ASP A 53 12.76 0.84 -3.11
CA ASP A 53 12.42 0.42 -4.46
C ASP A 53 10.90 0.39 -4.71
N LEU A 54 10.07 0.77 -3.74
CA LEU A 54 8.62 0.74 -3.91
C LEU A 54 8.18 1.81 -4.92
N ARG A 55 7.81 1.38 -6.13
CA ARG A 55 7.37 2.26 -7.23
C ARG A 55 5.91 2.71 -7.16
N LEU A 56 5.17 2.28 -6.12
CA LEU A 56 3.77 2.67 -5.96
C LEU A 56 3.69 4.15 -5.55
N PRO A 57 2.84 4.95 -6.21
CA PRO A 57 2.65 6.35 -5.84
C PRO A 57 2.05 6.44 -4.44
N ARG A 58 2.51 7.41 -3.65
CA ARG A 58 1.93 7.67 -2.33
C ARG A 58 0.56 8.33 -2.51
N HIS A 59 -0.48 7.76 -1.91
CA HIS A 59 -1.80 8.40 -1.81
C HIS A 59 -1.94 9.09 -0.44
N PRO A 60 -2.50 10.31 -0.35
CA PRO A 60 -2.59 11.06 0.90
C PRO A 60 -3.41 10.37 2.00
N THR A 61 -4.29 9.43 1.65
CA THR A 61 -5.09 8.66 2.62
C THR A 61 -4.44 7.33 3.05
N MET A 62 -3.23 7.02 2.61
CA MET A 62 -2.55 5.82 3.06
C MET A 62 -2.21 5.93 4.55
N LEU A 63 -2.44 4.85 5.28
CA LEU A 63 -1.93 4.69 6.65
C LEU A 63 -0.39 4.79 6.62
N PHE A 64 0.16 5.66 7.45
CA PHE A 64 1.60 5.77 7.65
C PHE A 64 1.93 5.67 9.13
N VAL A 65 3.12 5.17 9.44
CA VAL A 65 3.67 5.22 10.79
C VAL A 65 4.45 6.53 10.91
N PRO A 66 4.05 7.46 11.78
CA PRO A 66 4.84 8.66 12.05
C PRO A 66 6.22 8.22 12.55
N LEU A 67 7.28 8.80 11.99
CA LEU A 67 8.59 8.69 12.61
C LEU A 67 8.53 9.51 13.89
N GLU A 68 8.83 8.89 15.03
CA GLU A 68 9.06 9.60 16.27
C GLU A 68 10.11 10.68 15.97
N GLN A 69 9.71 11.94 16.08
CA GLN A 69 10.65 13.04 15.99
C GLN A 69 11.47 12.96 17.27
N GLU A 70 12.74 12.59 17.17
CA GLU A 70 13.70 12.84 18.26
C GLU A 70 13.56 14.33 18.61
N THR A 71 12.97 14.61 19.75
CA THR A 71 12.77 15.97 20.25
C THR A 71 14.13 16.50 20.66
N GLY A 72 14.88 17.02 19.69
CA GLY A 72 16.21 17.59 19.88
C GLY A 72 16.81 18.01 18.54
N GLN A 73 17.30 19.24 18.46
CA GLN A 73 17.99 19.82 17.30
C GLN A 73 17.13 20.19 16.07
N ARG A 74 16.44 21.33 16.16
CA ARG A 74 16.65 22.52 15.28
C ARG A 74 15.63 23.60 15.62
N ALA A 75 15.69 24.11 16.85
CA ALA A 75 15.28 25.49 17.09
C ALA A 75 16.54 26.36 16.96
N ASP A 76 16.55 27.16 15.90
CA ASP A 76 17.35 28.35 15.69
C ASP A 76 18.89 28.25 15.68
N SER A 77 19.40 27.79 14.54
CA SER A 77 20.59 28.37 13.93
C SER A 77 20.31 29.73 13.26
N VAL A 78 19.36 30.51 13.77
CA VAL A 78 19.00 31.85 13.28
C VAL A 78 19.30 32.89 14.36
N VAL A 79 20.56 32.96 14.79
CA VAL A 79 21.14 34.22 15.29
C VAL A 79 22.52 34.34 14.65
N ARG A 80 22.55 34.87 13.44
CA ARG A 80 23.76 35.45 12.86
C ARG A 80 23.36 36.71 12.10
N ASP A 81 23.09 37.76 12.86
CA ASP A 81 23.21 39.11 12.33
C ASP A 81 23.85 39.99 13.41
N GLU A 82 25.18 40.06 13.34
CA GLU A 82 25.98 41.06 14.06
C GLU A 82 26.22 42.21 13.07
N PRO A 83 25.64 43.42 13.29
CA PRO A 83 26.03 44.57 12.50
C PRO A 83 27.38 45.08 13.02
N ARG A 84 28.41 44.99 12.17
CA ARG A 84 29.65 45.74 12.39
C ARG A 84 29.34 47.24 12.41
N SER A 85 29.62 47.90 13.52
CA SER A 85 29.73 49.36 13.62
C SER A 85 30.80 49.69 14.65
N GLY A 86 31.80 50.49 14.25
CA GLY A 86 32.89 50.97 15.09
C GLY A 86 34.26 50.73 14.47
#